data_AF-A0A1U7T5X8-F1
#
_entry.id   AF-A0A1U7T5X8-F1
#
_cell.length_a   1.000
_cell.length_b   1.000
_cell.length_c   1.000
_cell.angle_alpha   90.00
_cell.angle_beta   90.00
_cell.angle_gamma   90.00
#
_symmetry.space_group_name_H-M   'P 1'
#
loop_
_entity.id
_entity.type
_entity.pdbx_description
1 polymer ?
#
loop_
_entity_poly.entity_id
_entity_poly.type
_entity_poly.pdbx_seq_one_letter_code
_entity_poly.pdbx_strand_id
1 'polypeptide(L)'
;MALPWLHRIELVLFAAAFLCGAVVAAALTRTQGSFSGRCPLYGVATLNKSSLALSRPSAPSLCYFVAGSSGFLALYCLLLLLFWVYSSCIEDSHRDPIGLCIPLAISTVAVFLVLVSACILRFGTSSLCNSIVSLNTTISCSGAQKIPWTPPGTALQFYSNLHNAETSSWVNLILWCVVLVLQVLQWKSEAIPYRPLDRGDPEWSSETDALVGPRLSGS
;
A
#
# COMPACT_ATOMS: atom_id res chain seq x y z
N MET A 1 17.74 -14.65 -15.41
CA MET A 1 18.14 -14.11 -14.08
C MET A 1 17.46 -12.79 -13.67
N ALA A 2 16.62 -12.14 -14.51
CA ALA A 2 15.97 -10.87 -14.14
C ALA A 2 14.77 -11.02 -13.18
N LEU A 3 14.03 -12.14 -13.27
CA LEU A 3 12.86 -12.43 -12.43
C LEU A 3 13.15 -12.47 -10.92
N PRO A 4 14.22 -13.14 -10.43
CA PRO A 4 14.53 -13.15 -8.99
C PRO A 4 14.98 -11.78 -8.45
N TRP A 5 15.53 -10.90 -9.28
CA TRP A 5 15.92 -9.55 -8.84
C TRP A 5 14.70 -8.63 -8.65
N LEU A 6 13.77 -8.63 -9.61
CA LEU A 6 12.53 -7.85 -9.51
C LEU A 6 11.70 -8.25 -8.29
N HIS A 7 11.62 -9.55 -8.01
CA HIS A 7 10.91 -10.05 -6.84
C HIS A 7 11.54 -9.60 -5.51
N ARG A 8 12.88 -9.55 -5.42
CA ARG A 8 13.57 -9.00 -4.24
C ARG A 8 13.27 -7.51 -4.04
N ILE A 9 13.24 -6.73 -5.13
CA ILE A 9 12.86 -5.31 -5.05
C ILE A 9 11.41 -5.17 -4.56
N GLU A 10 10.49 -6.00 -5.07
CA GLU A 10 9.08 -6.03 -4.65
C GLU A 10 8.96 -6.27 -3.13
N LEU A 11 9.72 -7.23 -2.58
CA LEU A 11 9.74 -7.50 -1.13
C LEU A 11 10.26 -6.31 -0.31
N VAL A 12 11.33 -5.65 -0.77
CA VAL A 12 11.86 -4.45 -0.09
C VAL A 12 10.82 -3.33 -0.08
N LEU A 13 10.09 -3.15 -1.19
CA LEU A 13 9.02 -2.17 -1.26
C LEU A 13 7.85 -2.50 -0.33
N PHE A 14 7.47 -3.78 -0.20
CA PHE A 14 6.46 -4.19 0.78
C PHE A 14 6.90 -3.97 2.23
N ALA A 15 8.18 -4.17 2.54
CA ALA A 15 8.72 -3.86 3.86
C ALA A 15 8.65 -2.35 4.16
N ALA A 16 9.02 -1.50 3.19
CA ALA A 16 8.88 -0.05 3.32
C ALA A 16 7.39 0.37 3.46
N ALA A 17 6.50 -0.21 2.65
CA ALA A 17 5.07 0.09 2.69
C ALA A 17 4.43 -0.36 4.01
N PHE A 18 4.87 -1.48 4.58
CA PHE A 18 4.50 -1.92 5.93
C PHE A 18 4.86 -0.87 6.97
N LEU A 19 6.10 -0.38 6.98
CA LEU A 19 6.55 0.62 7.94
C LEU A 19 5.76 1.93 7.80
N CYS A 20 5.56 2.42 6.57
CA CYS A 20 4.79 3.63 6.34
C CYS A 20 3.32 3.46 6.77
N GLY A 21 2.67 2.35 6.40
CA GLY A 21 1.30 2.04 6.80
C GLY A 21 1.13 1.92 8.32
N ALA A 22 2.09 1.27 9.00
CA ALA A 22 2.10 1.14 10.45
C ALA A 22 2.26 2.50 11.15
N VAL A 23 3.11 3.40 10.63
CA VAL A 23 3.26 4.76 11.15
C VAL A 23 1.96 5.54 11.02
N VAL A 24 1.28 5.49 9.87
CA VAL A 24 -0.01 6.16 9.66
C VAL A 24 -1.05 5.67 10.66
N ALA A 25 -1.20 4.34 10.79
CA ALA A 25 -2.15 3.73 11.71
C ALA A 25 -1.85 4.10 13.17
N ALA A 26 -0.60 3.95 13.61
CA ALA A 26 -0.19 4.26 14.99
C ALA A 26 -0.35 5.73 15.33
N ALA A 27 0.02 6.64 14.42
CA ALA A 27 -0.10 8.07 14.62
C ALA A 27 -1.58 8.49 14.75
N LEU A 28 -2.47 7.94 13.93
CA LEU A 28 -3.91 8.20 14.03
C LEU A 28 -4.52 7.61 15.29
N THR A 29 -4.21 6.35 15.63
CA THR A 29 -4.71 5.73 16.84
C THR A 29 -4.28 6.49 18.10
N ARG A 30 -3.01 6.92 18.17
CA ARG A 30 -2.53 7.78 19.27
C ARG A 30 -3.27 9.11 19.32
N THR A 31 -3.48 9.73 18.17
CA THR A 31 -4.18 11.01 18.07
C THR A 31 -5.64 10.86 18.50
N GLN A 32 -6.36 9.84 18.03
CA GLN A 32 -7.72 9.54 18.48
C GLN A 32 -7.79 9.23 19.97
N GLY A 33 -6.85 8.44 20.50
CA GLY A 33 -6.76 8.16 21.94
C GLY A 33 -6.61 9.44 22.77
N SER A 34 -5.80 10.39 22.28
CA SER A 34 -5.63 11.69 22.92
C SER A 34 -6.88 12.58 22.85
N PHE A 35 -7.77 12.39 21.87
CA PHE A 35 -9.06 13.09 21.77
C PHE A 35 -10.24 12.24 22.29
N SER A 36 -10.00 11.33 23.25
CA SER A 36 -11.04 10.48 23.86
C SER A 36 -11.84 9.65 22.84
N GLY A 37 -11.16 9.15 21.80
CA GLY A 37 -11.75 8.36 20.71
C GLY A 37 -12.38 9.19 19.58
N ARG A 38 -12.35 10.52 19.66
CA ARG A 38 -12.91 11.40 18.62
C ARG A 38 -11.92 11.62 17.48
N CYS A 39 -12.45 11.87 16.28
CA CYS A 39 -11.64 12.16 15.10
C CYS A 39 -11.40 13.67 14.97
N PRO A 40 -10.15 14.16 15.09
CA PRO A 40 -9.86 15.59 14.95
C PRO A 40 -9.77 16.05 13.49
N LEU A 41 -9.70 15.13 12.51
CA LEU A 41 -9.69 15.48 11.09
C LEU A 41 -10.97 16.24 10.72
N TYR A 42 -10.84 17.34 9.99
CA TYR A 42 -11.94 18.28 9.69
C TYR A 42 -12.64 18.87 10.92
N GLY A 43 -12.05 18.71 12.11
CA GLY A 43 -12.63 19.22 13.34
C GLY A 43 -12.52 20.73 13.45
N VAL A 44 -13.44 21.34 14.20
CA VAL A 44 -13.39 22.77 14.52
C VAL A 44 -12.91 22.94 15.95
N ALA A 45 -11.82 23.68 16.10
CA ALA A 45 -11.30 24.10 17.40
C ALA A 45 -12.00 25.38 17.86
N THR A 46 -12.21 25.52 19.16
CA THR A 46 -12.65 26.76 19.79
C THR A 46 -11.74 27.09 20.96
N LEU A 47 -11.70 28.38 21.31
CA LEU A 47 -10.96 28.85 22.46
C LEU A 47 -11.90 28.91 23.67
N ASN A 48 -11.68 28.02 24.63
CA ASN A 48 -12.34 28.07 25.93
C ASN A 48 -11.38 28.75 26.94
N LYS A 49 -11.59 30.05 27.15
CA LYS A 49 -10.72 30.94 27.94
C LYS A 49 -9.29 31.01 27.34
N SER A 50 -8.33 30.31 27.94
CA SER A 50 -6.93 30.22 27.51
C SER A 50 -6.54 28.83 26.99
N SER A 51 -7.53 27.93 26.88
CA SER A 51 -7.33 26.54 26.45
C SER A 51 -8.10 26.22 25.18
N LEU A 52 -7.51 25.42 24.30
CA LEU A 52 -8.18 24.96 23.08
C LEU A 52 -9.12 23.81 23.41
N ALA A 53 -10.30 23.81 22.80
CA ALA A 53 -11.28 22.74 22.90
C ALA A 53 -11.66 22.27 21.50
N LEU A 54 -11.83 20.95 21.33
CA LEU A 54 -12.40 20.41 20.10
C LEU A 54 -13.93 20.47 20.19
N SER A 55 -14.54 21.52 19.63
CA SER A 55 -15.99 21.75 19.73
C SER A 55 -16.81 20.89 18.79
N ARG A 56 -16.34 20.70 17.56
CA ARG A 56 -17.03 19.86 16.57
C ARG A 56 -16.05 18.83 16.02
N PRO A 57 -15.99 17.63 16.64
CA PRO A 57 -15.26 16.52 16.04
C PRO A 57 -16.02 16.04 14.79
N SER A 58 -15.29 15.52 13.81
CA SER A 58 -15.90 14.88 12.65
C SER A 58 -16.36 13.46 12.97
N ALA A 59 -17.10 12.87 12.03
CA ALA A 59 -17.53 11.49 12.13
C ALA A 59 -16.33 10.56 12.40
N PRO A 60 -16.37 9.72 13.45
CA PRO A 60 -15.26 8.85 13.81
C PRO A 60 -14.92 7.82 12.72
N SER A 61 -15.89 7.53 11.84
CA SER A 61 -15.73 6.67 10.67
C SER A 61 -14.59 7.11 9.74
N LEU A 62 -14.30 8.41 9.63
CA LEU A 62 -13.19 8.90 8.79
C LEU A 62 -11.83 8.48 9.32
N CYS A 63 -11.57 8.73 10.61
CA CYS A 63 -10.30 8.29 11.21
C CYS A 63 -10.19 6.76 11.26
N TYR A 64 -11.29 6.05 11.52
CA TYR A 64 -11.29 4.58 11.46
C TYR A 64 -11.06 4.05 10.05
N PHE A 65 -11.60 4.71 9.02
CA PHE A 65 -11.32 4.34 7.64
C PHE A 65 -9.84 4.50 7.30
N VAL A 66 -9.23 5.63 7.66
CA VAL A 66 -7.80 5.87 7.36
C VAL A 66 -6.88 4.94 8.17
N ALA A 67 -7.13 4.81 9.48
CA ALA A 67 -6.34 3.91 10.34
C ALA A 67 -6.56 2.44 9.98
N GLY A 68 -7.80 2.05 9.69
CA GLY A 68 -8.18 0.69 9.33
C GLY A 68 -7.64 0.27 7.97
N SER A 69 -7.79 1.11 6.94
CA SER A 69 -7.23 0.81 5.60
C SER A 69 -5.71 0.72 5.63
N SER A 70 -5.02 1.66 6.29
CA SER A 70 -3.56 1.66 6.42
C SER A 70 -3.07 0.47 7.26
N GLY A 71 -3.77 0.14 8.34
CA GLY A 71 -3.45 -1.00 9.21
C GLY A 71 -3.68 -2.36 8.55
N PHE A 72 -4.80 -2.53 7.84
CA PHE A 72 -5.10 -3.73 7.08
C PHE A 72 -4.07 -3.97 5.98
N LEU A 73 -3.70 -2.89 5.27
CA LEU A 73 -2.71 -2.95 4.21
C LEU A 73 -1.30 -3.25 4.76
N ALA A 74 -0.94 -2.70 5.92
CA ALA A 74 0.29 -3.04 6.62
C ALA A 74 0.29 -4.51 7.05
N LEU A 75 -0.80 -5.01 7.61
CA LEU A 75 -0.94 -6.42 7.97
C LEU A 75 -0.79 -7.34 6.75
N TYR A 76 -1.40 -6.97 5.62
CA TYR A 76 -1.24 -7.68 4.35
C TYR A 76 0.23 -7.74 3.91
N CYS A 77 0.95 -6.61 3.95
CA CYS A 77 2.38 -6.57 3.63
C CYS A 77 3.19 -7.47 4.56
N LEU A 78 2.90 -7.46 5.86
CA LEU A 78 3.59 -8.30 6.85
C LEU A 78 3.35 -9.79 6.59
N LEU A 79 2.11 -10.21 6.32
CA LEU A 79 1.78 -11.59 6.01
C LEU A 79 2.46 -12.06 4.71
N LEU A 80 2.50 -11.21 3.69
CA LEU A 80 3.24 -11.52 2.46
C LEU A 80 4.74 -11.69 2.73
N LEU A 81 5.36 -10.80 3.48
CA LEU A 81 6.78 -10.91 3.83
C LEU A 81 7.07 -12.22 4.57
N LEU A 82 6.23 -12.58 5.56
CA LEU A 82 6.35 -13.84 6.29
C LEU A 82 6.18 -15.05 5.38
N PHE A 83 5.19 -15.02 4.49
CA PHE A 83 4.97 -16.07 3.49
C PHE A 83 6.20 -16.28 2.61
N TRP A 84 6.77 -15.21 2.06
CA TRP A 84 7.95 -15.29 1.19
C TRP A 84 9.22 -15.70 1.93
N VAL A 85 9.40 -15.26 3.18
CA VAL A 85 10.52 -15.72 4.02
C VAL A 85 10.38 -17.22 4.30
N TYR A 86 9.18 -17.68 4.66
CA TYR A 86 8.90 -19.09 4.89
C TYR A 86 9.13 -19.94 3.64
N SER A 87 8.59 -19.49 2.50
CA SER A 87 8.80 -20.11 1.20
C SER A 87 10.27 -20.09 0.77
N SER A 88 11.06 -19.08 1.13
CA SER A 88 12.50 -19.09 0.84
C SER A 88 13.26 -20.14 1.66
N CYS A 89 12.71 -20.59 2.78
CA CYS A 89 13.28 -21.67 3.60
C CYS A 89 12.93 -23.07 3.08
N ILE A 90 11.90 -23.20 2.23
CA ILE A 90 11.48 -24.46 1.61
C ILE A 90 11.76 -24.34 0.12
N GLU A 91 12.72 -25.08 -0.40
CA GLU A 91 13.37 -24.90 -1.72
C GLU A 91 12.46 -25.00 -2.98
N ASP A 92 11.13 -25.04 -2.81
CA ASP A 92 10.12 -25.11 -3.86
C ASP A 92 9.26 -23.84 -3.88
N SER A 93 9.61 -22.85 -4.71
CA SER A 93 8.75 -21.68 -4.93
C SER A 93 8.91 -21.09 -6.33
N HIS A 94 8.29 -21.72 -7.32
CA HIS A 94 8.00 -21.09 -8.60
C HIS A 94 6.63 -20.39 -8.54
N ARG A 95 6.60 -19.11 -8.91
CA ARG A 95 5.38 -18.30 -8.98
C ARG A 95 4.75 -18.54 -10.35
N ASP A 96 3.58 -19.15 -10.41
CA ASP A 96 2.87 -19.37 -11.68
C ASP A 96 2.36 -18.03 -12.29
N PRO A 97 2.31 -17.89 -13.63
CA PRO A 97 1.88 -16.66 -14.31
C PRO A 97 0.43 -16.24 -13.98
N ILE A 98 -0.46 -17.21 -13.71
CA ILE A 98 -1.84 -16.95 -13.24
C ILE A 98 -1.83 -16.27 -11.85
N GLY A 99 -0.75 -16.45 -11.08
CA GLY A 99 -0.52 -15.87 -9.78
C GLY A 99 -0.19 -14.38 -9.75
N LEU A 100 0.02 -13.70 -10.90
CA LEU A 100 0.25 -12.25 -10.96
C LEU A 100 -1.03 -11.39 -11.10
N CYS A 101 -2.16 -11.95 -11.54
CA CYS A 101 -3.43 -11.20 -11.63
C CYS A 101 -3.90 -10.71 -10.27
N ILE A 102 -3.86 -11.59 -9.27
CA ILE A 102 -4.31 -11.34 -7.91
C ILE A 102 -3.51 -10.19 -7.25
N PRO A 103 -2.16 -10.21 -7.21
CA PRO A 103 -1.39 -9.12 -6.62
C PRO A 103 -1.56 -7.80 -7.37
N LEU A 104 -1.75 -7.81 -8.70
CA LEU A 104 -2.01 -6.61 -9.50
C LEU A 104 -3.36 -5.96 -9.15
N ALA A 105 -4.41 -6.78 -8.96
CA ALA A 105 -5.70 -6.29 -8.48
C ALA A 105 -5.57 -5.69 -7.07
N ILE A 106 -4.85 -6.37 -6.17
CA ILE A 106 -4.63 -5.91 -4.80
C ILE A 106 -3.84 -4.60 -4.78
N SER A 107 -2.77 -4.47 -5.56
CA SER A 107 -1.96 -3.24 -5.63
C SER A 107 -2.75 -2.07 -6.19
N THR A 108 -3.63 -2.30 -7.18
CA THR A 108 -4.55 -1.27 -7.68
C THR A 108 -5.51 -0.78 -6.59
N VAL A 109 -6.15 -1.70 -5.86
CA VAL A 109 -7.04 -1.36 -4.74
C VAL A 109 -6.27 -0.64 -3.62
N ALA A 110 -5.06 -1.09 -3.32
CA ALA A 110 -4.18 -0.48 -2.32
C ALA A 110 -3.83 0.97 -2.67
N VAL A 111 -3.42 1.25 -3.91
CA VAL A 111 -3.16 2.62 -4.40
C VAL A 111 -4.40 3.50 -4.19
N PHE A 112 -5.57 3.03 -4.57
CA PHE A 112 -6.82 3.77 -4.38
C PHE A 112 -7.10 4.07 -2.91
N LEU A 113 -7.03 3.07 -2.03
CA LEU A 113 -7.27 3.23 -0.59
C LEU A 113 -6.26 4.19 0.05
N VAL A 114 -4.97 4.08 -0.30
CA VAL A 114 -3.91 4.96 0.23
C VAL A 114 -4.09 6.39 -0.27
N LEU A 115 -4.47 6.58 -1.53
CA LEU A 115 -4.74 7.90 -2.09
C LEU A 115 -5.91 8.59 -1.37
N VAL A 116 -7.04 7.89 -1.19
CA VAL A 116 -8.19 8.44 -0.46
C VAL A 116 -7.78 8.79 0.97
N SER A 117 -7.03 7.91 1.63
CA SER A 117 -6.50 8.14 2.97
C SER A 117 -5.58 9.36 3.06
N ALA A 118 -4.64 9.52 2.12
CA ALA A 118 -3.75 10.68 2.05
C ALA A 118 -4.51 11.99 1.81
N CYS A 119 -5.52 11.97 0.95
CA CYS A 119 -6.40 13.12 0.71
C CYS A 119 -7.18 13.50 1.98
N ILE A 120 -7.79 12.52 2.66
CA ILE A 120 -8.52 12.74 3.92
C ILE A 120 -7.60 13.35 4.98
N LEU A 121 -6.36 12.84 5.10
CA LEU A 121 -5.35 13.40 6.00
C LEU A 121 -5.03 14.85 5.63
N ARG A 122 -4.61 15.12 4.39
CA ARG A 122 -4.18 16.46 3.96
C ARG A 122 -5.27 17.53 4.09
N PHE A 123 -6.48 17.24 3.63
CA PHE A 123 -7.59 18.19 3.73
C PHE A 123 -8.12 18.29 5.16
N GLY A 124 -8.15 17.17 5.89
CA GLY A 124 -8.60 17.14 7.28
C GLY A 124 -7.66 17.88 8.24
N THR A 125 -6.34 17.77 8.04
CA THR A 125 -5.32 18.51 8.80
C THR A 125 -5.35 19.99 8.47
N SER A 126 -5.43 20.35 7.18
CA SER A 126 -5.52 21.74 6.74
C SER A 126 -6.77 22.45 7.28
N SER A 127 -7.94 21.79 7.23
CA SER A 127 -9.19 22.34 7.77
C SER A 127 -9.12 22.60 9.27
N LEU A 128 -8.64 21.62 10.05
CA LEU A 128 -8.41 21.79 11.49
C LEU A 128 -7.43 22.93 11.75
N CYS A 129 -6.37 23.02 10.95
CA CYS A 129 -5.35 24.03 11.10
C CYS A 129 -5.87 25.44 10.86
N ASN A 130 -6.63 25.64 9.78
CA ASN A 130 -7.25 26.91 9.45
C ASN A 130 -8.24 27.32 10.54
N SER A 131 -9.00 26.37 11.10
CA SER A 131 -9.87 26.63 12.25
C SER A 131 -9.08 27.13 13.47
N ILE A 132 -7.92 26.55 13.78
CA ILE A 132 -7.10 26.99 14.91
C ILE A 132 -6.48 28.37 14.66
N VAL A 133 -5.90 28.59 13.48
CA VAL A 133 -5.29 29.87 13.11
C VAL A 133 -6.35 30.99 13.09
N SER A 134 -7.59 30.69 12.70
CA SER A 134 -8.69 31.66 12.72
C SER A 134 -9.07 32.18 14.11
N LEU A 135 -8.68 31.47 15.18
CA LEU A 135 -8.87 31.92 16.57
C LEU A 135 -7.86 33.00 16.98
N ASN A 136 -6.92 33.36 16.09
CA ASN A 136 -5.89 34.39 16.27
C ASN A 136 -5.01 34.20 17.53
N THR A 137 -4.98 32.99 18.08
CA THR A 137 -4.16 32.64 19.25
C THR A 137 -2.75 32.20 18.84
N THR A 138 -2.58 31.72 17.61
CA THR A 138 -1.28 31.29 17.05
C THR A 138 -1.18 31.61 15.57
N ILE A 139 0.00 32.02 15.13
CA ILE A 139 0.31 32.26 13.71
C ILE A 139 0.50 30.93 12.96
N SER A 140 0.84 29.84 13.66
CA SER A 140 1.09 28.53 13.07
C SER A 140 0.43 27.38 13.83
N CYS A 141 0.01 26.34 13.10
CA CYS A 141 -0.52 25.10 13.66
C CYS A 141 0.39 24.41 14.65
N SER A 142 1.69 24.41 14.37
CA SER A 142 2.69 23.81 15.25
C SER A 142 2.75 24.54 16.59
N GLY A 143 2.49 25.86 16.60
CA GLY A 143 2.34 26.65 17.81
C GLY A 143 1.17 26.19 18.69
N ALA A 144 0.08 25.70 18.08
CA ALA A 144 -1.11 25.27 18.81
C ALA A 144 -0.92 24.00 19.65
N GLN A 145 0.15 23.24 19.41
CA GLN A 145 0.53 22.13 20.29
C GLN A 145 1.05 22.59 21.66
N LYS A 146 1.54 23.83 21.75
CA LYS A 146 2.08 24.41 23.00
C LYS A 146 0.99 25.01 23.88
N ILE A 147 -0.22 25.16 23.35
CA ILE A 147 -1.37 25.70 24.08
C ILE A 147 -2.05 24.55 24.83
N PRO A 148 -2.46 24.75 26.10
CA PRO A 148 -3.19 23.73 26.84
C PRO A 148 -4.52 23.40 26.15
N TRP A 149 -4.81 22.11 26.00
CA TRP A 149 -6.10 21.63 25.49
C TRP A 149 -7.03 21.23 26.63
N THR A 150 -8.34 21.31 26.40
CA THR A 150 -9.38 20.84 27.31
C THR A 150 -10.06 19.60 26.71
N PRO A 151 -10.10 18.47 27.44
CA PRO A 151 -9.56 18.24 28.80
C PRO A 151 -8.01 18.24 28.88
N PRO A 152 -7.41 18.58 30.03
CA PRO A 152 -5.96 18.67 30.18
C PRO A 152 -5.27 17.33 29.91
N GLY A 153 -4.13 17.36 29.21
CA GLY A 153 -3.41 16.16 28.74
C GLY A 153 -3.84 15.66 27.36
N THR A 154 -4.83 16.30 26.73
CA THR A 154 -5.23 16.00 25.34
C THR A 154 -4.38 16.76 24.32
N ALA A 155 -4.32 16.24 23.09
CA ALA A 155 -3.63 16.79 21.94
C ALA A 155 -2.10 16.98 22.07
N LEU A 156 -1.45 16.37 23.07
CA LEU A 156 0.02 16.35 23.14
C LEU A 156 0.58 15.78 21.82
N GLN A 157 1.36 16.59 21.12
CA GLN A 157 1.96 16.24 19.83
C GLN A 157 0.97 15.95 18.68
N PHE A 158 -0.30 16.42 18.75
CA PHE A 158 -1.31 16.11 17.72
C PHE A 158 -0.86 16.48 16.29
N TYR A 159 -0.35 17.69 16.09
CA TYR A 159 0.14 18.15 14.78
C TYR A 159 1.32 17.34 14.26
N SER A 160 2.28 16.95 15.11
CA SER A 160 3.42 16.12 14.71
C SER A 160 2.96 14.72 14.30
N ASN A 161 2.03 14.12 15.02
CA ASN A 161 1.48 12.81 14.66
C ASN A 161 0.72 12.90 13.34
N LEU A 162 -0.14 13.91 13.17
CA LEU A 162 -0.89 14.13 11.93
C LEU A 162 0.02 14.45 10.74
N HIS A 163 1.05 15.26 10.94
CA HIS A 163 2.02 15.60 9.90
C HIS A 163 2.89 14.40 9.50
N ASN A 164 3.31 13.59 10.47
CA ASN A 164 4.02 12.35 10.22
C ASN A 164 3.13 11.34 9.49
N ALA A 165 1.84 11.23 9.86
CA ALA A 165 0.87 10.39 9.18
C ALA A 165 0.63 10.87 7.74
N GLU A 166 0.44 12.17 7.52
CA GLU A 166 0.30 12.75 6.18
C GLU A 166 1.52 12.44 5.31
N THR A 167 2.71 12.76 5.80
CA THR A 167 3.97 12.51 5.07
C THR A 167 4.15 11.02 4.78
N SER A 168 3.92 10.16 5.77
CA SER A 168 4.03 8.71 5.61
C SER A 168 3.00 8.16 4.62
N SER A 169 1.79 8.74 4.56
CA SER A 169 0.76 8.33 3.60
C SER A 169 1.15 8.65 2.15
N TRP A 170 1.79 9.81 1.91
CA TRP A 170 2.32 10.17 0.59
C TRP A 170 3.48 9.26 0.18
N VAL A 171 4.39 8.94 1.10
CA VAL A 171 5.47 7.99 0.84
C VAL A 171 4.88 6.60 0.53
N ASN A 172 3.91 6.15 1.32
CA ASN A 172 3.22 4.88 1.10
C ASN A 172 2.54 4.83 -0.28
N LEU A 173 1.92 5.94 -0.73
CA LEU A 173 1.32 6.02 -2.05
C LEU A 173 2.36 5.81 -3.16
N ILE A 174 3.51 6.47 -3.06
CA ILE A 174 4.59 6.32 -4.04
C ILE A 174 5.08 4.87 -4.06
N LEU A 175 5.27 4.25 -2.89
CA LEU A 175 5.69 2.84 -2.80
C LEU A 175 4.69 1.91 -3.50
N TRP A 176 3.39 2.07 -3.25
CA TRP A 176 2.35 1.27 -3.91
C TRP A 176 2.28 1.50 -5.42
N CYS A 177 2.50 2.73 -5.90
CA CYS A 177 2.60 3.00 -7.32
C CYS A 177 3.82 2.29 -7.95
N VAL A 178 4.97 2.29 -7.29
CA VAL A 178 6.16 1.59 -7.77
C VAL A 178 5.92 0.07 -7.80
N VAL A 179 5.31 -0.50 -6.76
CA VAL A 179 4.91 -1.92 -6.73
C VAL A 179 3.98 -2.25 -7.89
N LEU A 180 2.95 -1.43 -8.15
CA LEU A 180 2.03 -1.63 -9.26
C LEU A 180 2.77 -1.60 -10.61
N VAL A 181 3.67 -0.64 -10.82
CA VAL A 181 4.48 -0.57 -12.05
C VAL A 181 5.35 -1.81 -12.21
N LEU A 182 6.00 -2.28 -11.13
CA LEU A 182 6.81 -3.50 -11.18
C LEU A 182 5.98 -4.73 -11.53
N GLN A 183 4.79 -4.88 -10.94
CA GLN A 183 3.88 -5.98 -11.25
C GLN A 183 3.36 -5.93 -12.68
N VAL A 184 3.07 -4.74 -13.22
CA VAL A 184 2.70 -4.56 -14.63
C VAL A 184 3.86 -4.91 -15.57
N LEU A 185 5.09 -4.53 -15.22
CA LEU A 185 6.28 -4.88 -15.99
C LEU A 185 6.55 -6.39 -15.97
N GLN A 186 6.41 -7.03 -14.81
CA GLN A 186 6.51 -8.48 -14.66
C GLN A 186 5.44 -9.19 -15.49
N TRP A 187 4.17 -8.78 -15.35
CA TRP A 187 3.04 -9.30 -16.14
C TRP A 187 3.29 -9.19 -17.64
N LYS A 188 3.73 -8.00 -18.10
CA LYS A 188 4.05 -7.80 -19.52
C LYS A 188 5.23 -8.65 -19.98
N SER A 189 6.25 -8.82 -19.15
CA SER A 189 7.42 -9.63 -19.50
C SER A 189 7.11 -11.12 -19.60
N GLU A 190 6.20 -11.63 -18.78
CA GLU A 190 5.72 -13.02 -18.85
C GLU A 190 4.69 -13.22 -19.96
N ALA A 191 3.87 -12.20 -20.26
CA ALA A 191 2.89 -12.21 -21.35
C ALA A 191 3.51 -12.02 -22.75
N ILE A 192 4.80 -11.69 -22.86
CA ILE A 192 5.56 -11.77 -24.12
C ILE A 192 6.18 -13.17 -24.15
N PRO A 193 5.54 -14.18 -24.74
CA PRO A 193 6.24 -15.42 -25.02
C PRO A 193 7.36 -15.05 -26.00
N TYR A 194 8.62 -15.21 -25.58
CA TYR A 194 9.61 -15.69 -26.52
C TYR A 194 9.06 -17.03 -27.02
N ARG A 195 8.31 -17.00 -28.13
CA ARG A 195 8.13 -18.15 -29.00
C ARG A 195 9.40 -18.13 -29.83
N PRO A 196 10.40 -19.01 -29.59
CA PRO A 196 11.37 -19.26 -30.63
C PRO A 196 10.53 -19.76 -31.81
N LEU A 197 10.46 -18.95 -32.86
CA LEU A 197 10.03 -19.44 -34.15
C LEU A 197 11.11 -20.46 -34.52
N ASP A 198 10.83 -21.74 -34.33
CA ASP A 198 11.69 -22.83 -34.76
C ASP A 198 11.67 -22.79 -36.29
N ARG A 199 12.55 -21.95 -36.83
CA ARG A 199 12.81 -21.77 -38.25
C ARG A 199 14.06 -22.58 -38.52
N GLY A 200 13.88 -23.88 -38.69
CA GLY A 200 14.96 -24.80 -38.95
C GLY A 200 14.51 -26.23 -39.19
N ASP A 201 13.57 -26.45 -40.11
CA ASP A 201 13.67 -27.66 -40.95
C ASP A 201 14.64 -27.29 -42.09
N PRO A 202 15.70 -28.08 -42.30
CA PRO A 202 15.53 -29.36 -42.97
C PRO A 202 16.37 -30.51 -42.37
N GLU A 203 16.07 -31.74 -42.83
CA GLU A 203 16.78 -33.01 -42.56
C GLU A 203 16.41 -33.66 -41.22
N TRP A 204 15.59 -34.71 -41.18
CA TRP A 204 15.93 -36.02 -41.73
C TRP A 204 14.65 -36.89 -41.85
N SER A 205 14.09 -36.96 -43.04
CA SER A 205 13.13 -38.02 -43.42
C SER A 205 13.93 -39.18 -44.00
N SER A 206 14.57 -40.00 -43.16
CA SER A 206 14.98 -41.35 -43.57
C SER A 206 14.21 -42.38 -42.75
N GLU A 207 13.56 -43.28 -43.49
CA GLU A 207 13.27 -44.65 -43.11
C GLU A 207 12.09 -44.87 -42.15
N THR A 208 10.89 -44.48 -42.59
CA THR A 208 9.64 -45.19 -42.26
C THR A 208 9.01 -45.90 -43.48
N ASP A 209 9.82 -46.22 -44.49
CA ASP A 209 9.45 -47.14 -45.57
C ASP A 209 9.89 -48.57 -45.24
N ALA A 210 9.28 -49.19 -44.23
CA ALA A 210 9.32 -50.64 -44.05
C ALA A 210 8.23 -51.11 -43.10
N LEU A 211 6.94 -51.02 -43.49
CA LEU A 211 5.88 -51.90 -42.95
C LEU A 211 4.50 -51.71 -43.64
N VAL A 212 4.45 -51.57 -44.97
CA VAL A 212 3.18 -51.70 -45.72
C VAL A 212 3.38 -52.43 -47.07
N GLY A 213 3.04 -53.73 -47.09
CA GLY A 213 2.64 -54.52 -48.27
C GLY A 213 3.76 -55.03 -49.21
N PRO A 214 3.63 -56.27 -49.74
CA PRO A 214 2.62 -56.48 -50.77
C PRO A 214 1.74 -57.73 -50.58
N ARG A 215 0.45 -57.55 -50.86
CA ARG A 215 -0.41 -58.62 -51.41
C ARG A 215 -0.35 -58.55 -52.94
N LEU A 216 -0.48 -59.74 -53.56
CA LEU A 216 -0.76 -60.12 -54.97
C LEU A 216 0.40 -60.95 -55.53
N SER A 217 0.25 -62.11 -56.17
CA SER A 217 -0.91 -62.95 -56.54
C SER A 217 -0.36 -64.17 -57.31
N GLY A 218 -0.97 -65.34 -57.13
CA GLY A 218 -1.21 -66.41 -58.13
C GLY A 218 -0.08 -66.92 -59.06
N SER A 219 0.25 -68.21 -58.92
CA SER A 219 -0.02 -69.28 -59.91
C SER A 219 0.43 -70.63 -59.36
#